data_AF-A0A1H1DD22-F1
#
_entry.id   AF-A0A1H1DD22-F1
#
_cell.length_a   1.000
_cell.length_b   1.000
_cell.length_c   1.000
_cell.angle_alpha   90.00
_cell.angle_beta   90.00
_cell.angle_gamma   90.00
#
_symmetry.space_group_name_H-M   'P 1'
#
loop_
_entity.id
_entity.type
_entity.pdbx_description
1 polymer ?
#
loop_
_entity_poly.entity_id
_entity_poly.type
_entity_poly.pdbx_seq_one_letter_code
_entity_poly.pdbx_strand_id
1 'polypeptide(L)'
;MMVVYGEGPSDPDFFPPVLSRSLEALLFDHVQASSSMDLRVNLVPNGQEPRGARIAAAVQKDHPDAVIVALHFDATANPNRQRRQVFDPVEAEWPAGPGTPVLVPLAPRREMEAWALADLDTLRGVVGVRLDTSTVFEGHLLGSAEQLSEPKRTLAELVAQAVRPRRRAPRAADYLPYIAENLPLSSLRRLPSFQAFEESLVHALTELGWTSYA
;
A
#
# COMPACT_ATOMS: atom_id res chain seq x y z
N MET A 1 13.21 8.88 7.33
CA MET A 1 12.80 8.18 6.09
C MET A 1 11.89 7.01 6.44
N MET A 2 10.88 6.73 5.61
CA MET A 2 10.11 5.49 5.64
C MET A 2 10.52 4.59 4.48
N VAL A 3 10.62 3.29 4.73
CA VAL A 3 10.92 2.30 3.69
C VAL A 3 9.84 1.23 3.68
N VAL A 4 9.39 0.82 2.50
CA VAL A 4 8.45 -0.29 2.32
C VAL A 4 9.20 -1.48 1.75
N TYR A 5 8.92 -2.67 2.27
CA TYR A 5 9.36 -3.93 1.67
C TYR A 5 8.15 -4.74 1.23
N GLY A 6 8.04 -5.01 -0.06
CA GLY A 6 6.97 -5.79 -0.66
C GLY A 6 7.46 -6.98 -1.48
N GLU A 7 6.56 -7.91 -1.79
CA GLU A 7 6.86 -9.07 -2.65
C GLU A 7 6.41 -8.84 -4.10
N GLY A 8 5.50 -7.91 -4.34
CA GLY A 8 4.85 -7.71 -5.63
C GLY A 8 5.69 -6.84 -6.57
N PRO A 9 5.86 -7.23 -7.85
CA PRO A 9 6.58 -6.40 -8.82
C PRO A 9 5.86 -5.08 -9.13
N SER A 10 4.58 -4.98 -8.78
CA SER A 10 3.73 -3.80 -8.97
C SER A 10 3.70 -2.87 -7.75
N ASP A 11 4.25 -3.30 -6.61
CA ASP A 11 4.30 -2.51 -5.37
C ASP A 11 5.03 -1.16 -5.58
N PRO A 12 6.18 -1.09 -6.29
CA PRO A 12 6.86 0.17 -6.55
C PRO A 12 6.09 1.14 -7.45
N ASP A 13 5.11 0.65 -8.23
CA ASP A 13 4.32 1.48 -9.12
C ASP A 13 3.10 2.10 -8.42
N PHE A 14 2.60 1.47 -7.36
CA PHE A 14 1.36 1.87 -6.70
C PHE A 14 1.56 2.53 -5.32
N PHE A 15 2.44 1.97 -4.48
CA PHE A 15 2.55 2.46 -3.10
C PHE A 15 3.23 3.82 -2.95
N PRO A 16 4.30 4.20 -3.69
CA PRO A 16 4.98 5.46 -3.41
C PRO A 16 4.05 6.70 -3.44
N PRO A 17 3.19 6.92 -4.45
CA PRO A 17 2.30 8.08 -4.49
C PRO A 17 1.25 8.04 -3.39
N VAL A 18 0.68 6.87 -3.13
CA VAL A 18 -0.36 6.71 -2.09
C VAL A 18 0.22 7.02 -0.72
N LEU A 19 1.31 6.34 -0.36
CA LEU A 19 1.88 6.41 0.98
C LEU A 19 2.56 7.76 1.26
N SER A 20 3.18 8.39 0.26
CA SER A 20 3.78 9.73 0.44
C SER A 20 2.72 10.77 0.78
N ARG A 21 1.59 10.78 0.05
CA ARG A 21 0.48 11.69 0.35
C ARG A 21 -0.19 11.37 1.69
N SER A 22 -0.30 10.09 2.06
CA SER A 22 -0.81 9.70 3.38
C SER A 22 0.09 10.20 4.50
N LEU A 23 1.41 10.02 4.37
CA LEU A 23 2.39 10.55 5.32
C LEU A 23 2.31 12.06 5.41
N GLU A 24 2.30 12.77 4.27
CA GLU A 24 2.19 14.22 4.24
C GLU A 24 0.90 14.70 4.92
N ALA A 25 -0.24 14.05 4.66
CA ALA A 25 -1.50 14.39 5.30
C ALA A 25 -1.44 14.18 6.82
N LEU A 26 -0.92 13.04 7.29
CA LEU A 26 -0.78 12.76 8.72
C LEU A 26 0.22 13.70 9.40
N LEU A 27 1.35 14.00 8.75
CA LEU A 27 2.33 14.93 9.28
C LEU A 27 1.77 16.35 9.33
N PHE A 28 1.01 16.77 8.32
CA PHE A 28 0.34 18.07 8.32
C PHE A 28 -0.72 18.18 9.42
N ASP A 29 -1.52 17.13 9.61
CA ASP A 29 -2.60 17.11 10.60
C ASP A 29 -2.07 17.06 12.04
N HIS A 30 -0.88 16.48 12.27
CA HIS A 30 -0.38 16.16 13.62
C HIS A 30 0.95 16.79 14.01
N VAL A 31 1.74 17.31 13.07
CA VAL A 31 3.06 17.90 13.31
C VAL A 31 3.01 19.37 12.88
N GLN A 32 3.20 20.30 13.83
CA GLN A 32 3.24 21.74 13.55
C GLN A 32 4.50 22.22 12.79
N ALA A 33 5.16 21.34 12.03
CA ALA A 33 6.37 21.63 11.30
C ALA A 33 6.26 21.18 9.85
N SER A 34 6.96 21.88 8.95
CA SER A 34 7.14 21.52 7.53
C SER A 34 8.05 20.29 7.37
N SER A 35 7.79 19.23 8.13
CA SER A 35 8.54 17.99 8.05
C SER A 35 8.04 17.18 6.87
N SER A 36 8.92 16.89 5.92
CA SER A 36 8.69 15.88 4.89
C SER A 36 9.40 14.59 5.27
N MET A 37 8.77 13.44 5.02
CA MET A 37 9.41 12.14 5.19
C MET A 37 9.62 11.51 3.81
N ASP A 38 10.88 11.26 3.46
CA ASP A 38 11.20 10.51 2.24
C ASP A 38 10.68 9.08 2.34
N LEU A 39 10.11 8.59 1.23
CA LEU A 39 9.59 7.23 1.07
C LEU A 39 10.38 6.46 0.01
N ARG A 40 10.75 5.22 0.34
CA ARG A 40 11.34 4.26 -0.62
C ARG A 40 10.54 2.96 -0.60
N VAL A 41 10.35 2.34 -1.76
CA VAL A 41 9.73 1.00 -1.87
C VAL A 41 10.75 0.06 -2.47
N ASN A 42 11.00 -1.05 -1.77
CA ASN A 42 11.94 -2.09 -2.14
C ASN A 42 11.24 -3.46 -2.19
N LEU A 43 11.83 -4.38 -2.93
CA LEU A 43 11.42 -5.78 -2.88
C LEU A 43 12.11 -6.48 -1.71
N VAL A 44 11.43 -7.45 -1.11
CA VAL A 44 12.02 -8.32 -0.09
C VAL A 44 13.25 -9.02 -0.69
N PRO A 45 14.45 -8.91 -0.08
CA PRO A 45 15.66 -9.52 -0.61
C PRO A 45 15.58 -11.05 -0.65
N ASN A 46 16.09 -11.70 -1.70
CA ASN A 46 16.19 -13.17 -1.71
C ASN A 46 17.25 -13.67 -0.71
N GLY A 47 17.03 -14.84 -0.09
CA GLY A 47 18.00 -15.47 0.82
C GLY A 47 17.45 -16.69 1.54
N GLN A 48 18.31 -17.36 2.31
CA GLN A 48 17.94 -18.56 3.09
C GLN A 48 17.63 -18.23 4.55
N GLU A 49 18.04 -17.05 5.00
CA GLU A 49 17.78 -16.54 6.33
C GLU A 49 16.28 -16.27 6.52
N PRO A 50 15.81 -16.26 7.78
CA PRO A 50 14.44 -15.88 8.07
C PRO A 50 14.09 -14.49 7.54
N ARG A 51 12.81 -14.30 7.20
CA ARG A 51 12.35 -13.12 6.43
C ARG A 51 12.63 -11.82 7.18
N GLY A 52 12.38 -11.75 8.48
CA GLY A 52 12.59 -10.55 9.26
C GLY A 52 14.06 -10.19 9.36
N ALA A 53 14.91 -11.19 9.59
CA ALA A 53 16.37 -11.02 9.58
C ALA A 53 16.89 -10.46 8.25
N ARG A 54 16.39 -10.96 7.10
CA ARG A 54 16.76 -10.45 5.77
C ARG A 54 16.37 -8.99 5.57
N ILE A 55 15.14 -8.63 5.95
CA ILE A 55 14.65 -7.25 5.81
C ILE A 55 15.44 -6.33 6.74
N ALA A 56 15.65 -6.70 8.00
CA ALA A 56 16.42 -5.91 8.96
C ALA A 56 17.85 -5.66 8.48
N ALA A 57 18.54 -6.68 7.97
CA ALA A 57 19.88 -6.55 7.42
C ALA A 57 19.93 -5.61 6.19
N ALA A 58 18.93 -5.70 5.30
CA ALA A 58 18.84 -4.81 4.14
C ALA A 58 18.56 -3.36 4.55
N VAL A 59 17.67 -3.14 5.53
CA VAL A 59 17.39 -1.81 6.08
C VAL A 59 18.66 -1.21 6.69
N GLN A 60 19.37 -1.95 7.53
CA GLN A 60 20.59 -1.45 8.16
C GLN A 60 21.68 -1.10 7.14
N LYS A 61 21.79 -1.87 6.06
CA LYS A 61 22.82 -1.69 5.03
C LYS A 61 22.49 -0.55 4.07
N ASP A 62 21.28 -0.54 3.53
CA ASP A 62 20.91 0.32 2.40
C ASP A 62 20.15 1.58 2.85
N HIS A 63 19.58 1.55 4.05
CA HIS A 63 18.70 2.58 4.61
C HIS A 63 18.97 2.84 6.11
N PRO A 64 20.22 3.15 6.52
CA PRO A 64 20.57 3.30 7.94
C PRO A 64 19.79 4.41 8.66
N ASP A 65 19.24 5.38 7.91
CA ASP A 65 18.44 6.50 8.43
C ASP A 65 16.91 6.24 8.37
N ALA A 66 16.50 5.00 8.11
CA ALA A 66 15.10 4.60 8.20
C ALA A 66 14.61 4.72 9.64
N VAL A 67 13.43 5.32 9.83
CA VAL A 67 12.77 5.42 11.14
C VAL A 67 11.48 4.61 11.19
N ILE A 68 10.90 4.32 10.03
CA ILE A 68 9.73 3.44 9.86
C ILE A 68 10.02 2.46 8.73
N VAL A 69 9.70 1.19 8.96
CA VAL A 69 9.70 0.16 7.92
C VAL A 69 8.30 -0.42 7.80
N ALA A 70 7.67 -0.25 6.65
CA ALA A 70 6.41 -0.91 6.35
C ALA A 70 6.64 -2.25 5.64
N LEU A 71 6.04 -3.31 6.16
CA LEU A 71 6.05 -4.62 5.52
C LEU A 71 4.76 -4.80 4.72
N HIS A 72 4.87 -4.83 3.40
CA HIS A 72 3.75 -5.20 2.55
C HIS A 72 3.53 -6.71 2.54
N PHE A 73 2.28 -7.11 2.76
CA PHE A 73 1.78 -8.45 2.50
C PHE A 73 0.28 -8.44 2.19
N ASP A 74 -0.12 -9.26 1.23
CA ASP A 74 -1.51 -9.42 0.85
C ASP A 74 -2.31 -10.10 1.99
N ALA A 75 -3.29 -9.40 2.56
CA ALA A 75 -4.16 -9.95 3.59
C ALA A 75 -5.24 -10.84 2.96
N THR A 76 -5.53 -12.02 3.52
CA THR A 76 -6.65 -12.84 3.00
C THR A 76 -8.00 -12.34 3.54
N ALA A 77 -9.08 -13.08 3.26
CA ALA A 77 -10.38 -12.86 3.91
C ALA A 77 -10.32 -12.92 5.45
N ASN A 78 -9.25 -13.47 6.03
CA ASN A 78 -8.96 -13.43 7.47
C ASN A 78 -7.64 -12.68 7.73
N PRO A 79 -7.68 -11.34 7.90
CA PRO A 79 -6.48 -10.52 8.10
C PRO A 79 -5.66 -10.94 9.33
N ASN A 80 -6.32 -11.32 10.43
CA ASN A 80 -5.64 -11.74 11.66
C ASN A 80 -4.85 -13.05 11.49
N ARG A 81 -5.37 -13.99 10.69
CA ARG A 81 -4.63 -15.21 10.34
C ARG A 81 -3.43 -14.87 9.49
N GLN A 82 -3.57 -13.98 8.50
CA GLN A 82 -2.46 -13.62 7.63
C GLN A 82 -1.36 -12.86 8.40
N ARG A 83 -1.73 -11.93 9.27
CA ARG A 83 -0.81 -11.22 10.16
C ARG A 83 0.04 -12.21 10.97
N ARG A 84 -0.59 -13.19 11.63
CA ARG A 84 0.10 -14.25 12.38
C ARG A 84 1.04 -15.11 11.54
N GLN A 85 0.76 -15.26 10.25
CA GLN A 85 1.57 -16.09 9.36
C GLN A 85 2.74 -15.33 8.73
N VAL A 86 2.61 -14.02 8.55
CA VAL A 86 3.55 -13.22 7.76
C VAL A 86 4.23 -12.15 8.59
N PHE A 87 3.45 -11.34 9.31
CA PHE A 87 3.95 -10.18 10.03
C PHE A 87 4.55 -10.57 11.38
N ASP A 88 3.82 -11.34 12.21
CA ASP A 88 4.27 -11.69 13.56
C ASP A 88 5.63 -12.43 13.57
N PRO A 89 5.94 -13.35 12.62
CA PRO A 89 7.28 -13.94 12.54
C PRO A 89 8.37 -12.91 12.20
N VAL A 90 8.08 -11.93 11.34
CA VAL A 90 9.03 -10.85 11.02
C VAL A 90 9.23 -9.93 12.22
N GLU A 91 8.16 -9.60 12.94
CA GLU A 91 8.20 -8.79 14.15
C GLU A 91 9.02 -9.48 15.26
N ALA A 92 8.87 -10.79 15.43
CA ALA A 92 9.65 -11.57 16.40
C ALA A 92 11.16 -11.60 16.11
N GLU A 93 11.55 -11.41 14.85
CA GLU A 93 12.95 -11.34 14.39
C GLU A 93 13.45 -9.91 14.26
N TRP A 94 12.57 -8.92 14.43
CA TRP A 94 12.90 -7.52 14.24
C TRP A 94 13.86 -7.06 15.35
N PRO A 95 14.91 -6.28 15.03
CA PRO A 95 15.77 -5.75 16.06
C PRO A 95 14.96 -4.92 17.07
N ALA A 96 15.43 -4.89 18.31
CA ALA A 96 14.86 -4.06 19.37
C ALA A 96 15.95 -3.18 19.96
N GLY A 97 15.58 -1.96 20.32
CA GLY A 97 16.47 -1.02 21.01
C GLY A 97 16.54 0.35 20.33
N PRO A 98 17.27 1.30 20.94
CA PRO A 98 17.39 2.66 20.44
C PRO A 98 17.88 2.71 18.99
N GLY A 99 17.22 3.52 18.16
CA GLY A 99 17.57 3.67 16.75
C GLY A 99 17.09 2.53 15.83
N THR A 100 16.36 1.55 16.37
CA THR A 100 15.67 0.55 15.53
C THR A 100 14.44 1.20 14.89
N PRO A 101 14.25 1.09 13.56
CA PRO A 101 13.04 1.58 12.91
C PRO A 101 11.78 0.86 13.44
N VAL A 102 10.67 1.59 13.53
CA VAL A 102 9.37 1.00 13.89
C VAL A 102 8.84 0.18 12.72
N LEU A 103 8.47 -1.07 12.97
CA LEU A 103 7.89 -1.97 11.97
C LEU A 103 6.37 -1.78 11.90
N VAL A 104 5.84 -1.53 10.70
CA VAL A 104 4.41 -1.26 10.45
C VAL A 104 3.84 -2.26 9.44
N PRO A 105 2.67 -2.88 9.69
CA PRO A 105 2.02 -3.73 8.70
C PRO A 105 1.36 -2.89 7.60
N LEU A 106 1.67 -3.18 6.34
CA LEU A 106 0.98 -2.65 5.16
C LEU A 106 0.23 -3.81 4.50
N ALA A 107 -1.05 -3.97 4.84
CA ALA A 107 -1.77 -5.20 4.52
C ALA A 107 -3.10 -4.95 3.80
N PRO A 108 -3.09 -4.56 2.51
CA PRO A 108 -4.30 -4.44 1.73
C PRO A 108 -5.13 -5.72 1.80
N ARG A 109 -6.46 -5.58 1.91
CA ARG A 109 -7.35 -6.75 1.88
C ARG A 109 -7.36 -7.36 0.48
N ARG A 110 -6.99 -8.64 0.43
CA ARG A 110 -6.68 -9.48 -0.73
C ARG A 110 -5.46 -9.03 -1.50
N GLU A 111 -5.52 -7.86 -2.12
CA GLU A 111 -4.44 -7.35 -2.96
C GLU A 111 -4.48 -5.82 -2.96
N MET A 112 -3.35 -5.17 -3.27
CA MET A 112 -3.31 -3.71 -3.39
C MET A 112 -4.26 -3.17 -4.48
N GLU A 113 -4.62 -3.97 -5.48
CA GLU A 113 -5.60 -3.59 -6.50
C GLU A 113 -6.99 -3.32 -5.90
N ALA A 114 -7.32 -3.86 -4.73
CA ALA A 114 -8.54 -3.48 -4.01
C ALA A 114 -8.51 -1.99 -3.62
N TRP A 115 -7.33 -1.46 -3.26
CA TRP A 115 -7.15 -0.02 -3.03
C TRP A 115 -7.25 0.77 -4.33
N ALA A 116 -6.61 0.29 -5.40
CA ALA A 116 -6.69 0.93 -6.72
C ALA A 116 -8.14 1.03 -7.25
N LEU A 117 -9.01 0.10 -6.83
CA LEU A 117 -10.42 0.04 -7.22
C LEU A 117 -11.37 0.85 -6.32
N ALA A 118 -10.85 1.53 -5.29
CA ALA A 118 -11.67 2.19 -4.26
C ALA A 118 -12.44 3.44 -4.73
N ASP A 119 -12.11 3.96 -5.91
CA ASP A 119 -12.71 5.18 -6.45
C ASP A 119 -12.97 5.06 -7.97
N LEU A 120 -14.23 4.83 -8.32
CA LEU A 120 -14.64 4.63 -9.71
C LEU A 120 -14.49 5.90 -10.56
N ASP A 121 -14.62 7.08 -9.97
CA ASP A 121 -14.48 8.35 -10.71
C ASP A 121 -13.01 8.61 -11.08
N THR A 122 -12.08 8.28 -10.19
CA THR A 122 -10.64 8.24 -10.49
C THR A 122 -10.35 7.28 -11.64
N LEU A 123 -10.89 6.06 -11.58
CA LEU A 123 -10.70 5.08 -12.66
C LEU A 123 -11.25 5.60 -14.00
N ARG A 124 -12.43 6.21 -14.02
CA ARG A 124 -13.00 6.83 -15.22
C ARG A 124 -12.11 7.93 -15.78
N GLY A 125 -11.56 8.78 -14.91
CA GLY A 125 -10.65 9.86 -15.29
C GLY A 125 -9.34 9.35 -15.88
N VAL A 126 -8.73 8.35 -15.23
CA VAL A 126 -7.43 7.77 -15.61
C VAL A 126 -7.54 6.90 -16.88
N VAL A 127 -8.59 6.09 -16.99
CA VAL A 127 -8.85 5.24 -18.18
C VAL A 127 -9.31 6.09 -19.36
N GLY A 128 -9.98 7.21 -19.11
CA GLY A 128 -10.35 8.20 -20.14
C GLY A 128 -11.45 7.74 -21.09
N VAL A 129 -12.21 6.70 -20.71
CA VAL A 129 -13.43 6.24 -21.41
C VAL A 129 -14.54 5.98 -20.41
N ARG A 130 -15.78 5.90 -20.90
CA ARG A 130 -16.91 5.46 -20.08
C ARG A 130 -16.73 3.99 -19.73
N LEU A 131 -16.51 3.72 -18.45
CA LEU A 131 -16.43 2.36 -17.90
C LEU A 131 -17.85 1.79 -17.72
N ASP A 132 -18.09 0.62 -18.31
CA ASP A 132 -19.26 -0.22 -18.05
C ASP A 132 -18.91 -1.26 -16.99
N THR A 133 -19.34 -1.02 -15.75
CA THR A 133 -19.07 -1.93 -14.63
C THR A 133 -19.95 -3.18 -14.68
N SER A 134 -21.03 -3.21 -15.48
CA SER A 134 -21.92 -4.36 -15.57
C SER A 134 -21.32 -5.54 -16.35
N THR A 135 -20.32 -5.26 -17.20
CA THR A 135 -19.63 -6.26 -18.01
C THR A 135 -18.30 -6.72 -17.41
N VAL A 136 -17.95 -6.22 -16.21
CA VAL A 136 -16.70 -6.53 -15.51
C VAL A 136 -16.97 -7.55 -14.42
N PHE A 137 -16.05 -8.49 -14.25
CA PHE A 137 -16.02 -9.42 -13.14
C PHE A 137 -16.19 -8.69 -11.81
N GLU A 138 -17.19 -9.09 -11.03
CA GLU A 138 -17.52 -8.46 -9.75
C GLU A 138 -17.71 -6.92 -9.79
N GLY A 139 -18.00 -6.32 -10.96
CA GLY A 139 -18.11 -4.87 -11.09
C GLY A 139 -19.22 -4.24 -10.24
N HIS A 140 -20.21 -5.04 -9.81
CA HIS A 140 -21.24 -4.64 -8.85
C HIS A 140 -20.70 -4.42 -7.41
N LEU A 141 -19.50 -4.94 -7.10
CA LEU A 141 -18.82 -4.80 -5.81
C LEU A 141 -17.80 -3.66 -5.78
N LEU A 142 -17.67 -2.85 -6.84
CA LEU A 142 -16.70 -1.74 -6.86
C LEU A 142 -16.95 -0.68 -5.78
N GLY A 143 -18.20 -0.52 -5.32
CA GLY A 143 -18.51 0.32 -4.15
C GLY A 143 -18.01 -0.24 -2.81
N SER A 144 -17.60 -1.52 -2.81
CA SER A 144 -17.10 -2.28 -1.67
C SER A 144 -15.83 -3.04 -2.09
N ALA A 145 -14.84 -2.34 -2.65
CA ALA A 145 -13.69 -2.94 -3.35
C ALA A 145 -12.94 -4.04 -2.55
N GLU A 146 -12.87 -3.93 -1.22
CA GLU A 146 -12.27 -4.98 -0.38
C GLU A 146 -13.09 -6.29 -0.26
N GLN A 147 -14.31 -6.33 -0.81
CA GLN A 147 -15.13 -7.53 -0.92
C GLN A 147 -14.88 -8.30 -2.22
N LEU A 148 -14.18 -7.71 -3.19
CA LEU A 148 -13.81 -8.34 -4.47
C LEU A 148 -12.93 -9.56 -4.27
N SER A 149 -13.33 -10.73 -4.78
CA SER A 149 -12.56 -11.97 -4.68
C SER A 149 -11.32 -11.98 -5.57
N GLU A 150 -11.37 -11.29 -6.70
CA GLU A 150 -10.23 -11.16 -7.61
C GLU A 150 -10.02 -9.67 -8.01
N PRO A 151 -9.44 -8.84 -7.13
CA PRO A 151 -9.20 -7.43 -7.41
C PRO A 151 -8.33 -7.20 -8.66
N LYS A 152 -7.23 -7.96 -8.84
CA LYS A 152 -6.39 -7.89 -10.06
C LYS A 152 -7.18 -8.13 -11.34
N ARG A 153 -8.03 -9.16 -11.35
CA ARG A 153 -8.86 -9.50 -12.51
C ARG A 153 -9.86 -8.36 -12.81
N THR A 154 -10.54 -7.89 -11.78
CA THR A 154 -11.51 -6.79 -11.87
C THR A 154 -10.86 -5.53 -12.47
N LEU A 155 -9.67 -5.15 -11.97
CA LEU A 155 -8.91 -4.02 -12.48
C LEU A 155 -8.46 -4.24 -13.93
N ALA A 156 -7.94 -5.43 -14.26
CA ALA A 156 -7.52 -5.76 -15.62
C ALA A 156 -8.67 -5.67 -16.63
N GLU A 157 -9.86 -6.18 -16.28
CA GLU A 157 -11.05 -6.11 -17.14
C GLU A 157 -11.56 -4.67 -17.30
N LEU A 158 -11.51 -3.84 -16.26
CA LEU A 158 -11.84 -2.40 -16.36
C LEU A 158 -10.87 -1.67 -17.30
N VAL A 159 -9.57 -1.86 -17.11
CA VAL A 159 -8.53 -1.23 -17.94
C VAL A 159 -8.61 -1.71 -19.38
N ALA A 160 -9.00 -2.96 -19.62
CA ALA A 160 -9.23 -3.49 -20.97
C ALA A 160 -10.35 -2.77 -21.73
N GLN A 161 -11.25 -2.04 -21.06
CA GLN A 161 -12.26 -1.22 -21.75
C GLN A 161 -11.66 0.04 -22.38
N ALA A 162 -10.45 0.46 -21.98
CA ALA A 162 -9.75 1.61 -22.55
C ALA A 162 -9.25 1.39 -24.00
N VAL A 163 -9.50 0.22 -24.59
CA VAL A 163 -8.93 -0.19 -25.89
C VAL A 163 -9.25 0.83 -26.98
N ARG A 164 -8.18 1.42 -27.53
CA ARG A 164 -8.22 2.23 -28.75
C ARG A 164 -7.91 1.34 -29.95
N PRO A 165 -8.64 1.46 -31.07
CA PRO A 165 -8.34 0.70 -32.27
C PRO A 165 -6.92 1.05 -32.75
N ARG A 166 -6.07 0.01 -32.92
CA ARG A 166 -4.65 0.04 -33.38
C ARG A 166 -3.54 0.16 -32.32
N ARG A 167 -3.81 0.00 -31.02
CA ARG A 167 -2.75 -0.09 -29.99
C ARG A 167 -2.74 -1.44 -29.28
N ARG A 168 -1.59 -1.79 -28.69
CA ARG A 168 -1.44 -2.92 -27.76
C ARG A 168 -2.52 -2.82 -26.68
N ALA A 169 -3.09 -3.96 -26.30
CA ALA A 169 -4.07 -4.01 -25.21
C ALA A 169 -3.47 -3.39 -23.94
N PRO A 170 -4.17 -2.45 -23.29
CA PRO A 170 -3.72 -1.80 -22.07
C PRO A 170 -3.58 -2.83 -20.95
N ARG A 171 -2.54 -2.72 -20.12
CA ARG A 171 -2.35 -3.59 -18.94
C ARG A 171 -2.65 -2.81 -17.68
N ALA A 172 -3.23 -3.46 -16.67
CA ALA A 172 -3.49 -2.82 -15.37
C ALA A 172 -2.25 -2.12 -14.79
N ALA A 173 -1.09 -2.76 -14.88
CA ALA A 173 0.19 -2.21 -14.42
C ALA A 173 0.54 -0.85 -15.06
N ASP A 174 0.18 -0.63 -16.34
CA ASP A 174 0.45 0.64 -17.03
C ASP A 174 -0.36 1.81 -16.45
N TYR A 175 -1.44 1.53 -15.71
CA TYR A 175 -2.35 2.52 -15.14
C TYR A 175 -2.16 2.69 -13.63
N LEU A 176 -1.52 1.75 -12.93
CA LEU A 176 -1.35 1.80 -11.47
C LEU A 176 -0.71 3.10 -10.97
N PRO A 177 0.38 3.64 -11.57
CA PRO A 177 0.95 4.91 -11.12
C PRO A 177 -0.04 6.07 -11.22
N TYR A 178 -0.76 6.16 -12.33
CA TYR A 178 -1.76 7.22 -12.55
C TYR A 178 -2.95 7.09 -11.60
N ILE A 179 -3.39 5.87 -11.32
CA ILE A 179 -4.42 5.63 -10.31
C ILE A 179 -3.91 6.08 -8.94
N ALA A 180 -2.72 5.63 -8.54
CA ALA A 180 -2.12 5.95 -7.24
C ALA A 180 -1.96 7.46 -7.01
N GLU A 181 -1.53 8.21 -8.03
CA GLU A 181 -1.37 9.67 -7.97
C GLU A 181 -2.72 10.40 -7.80
N ASN A 182 -3.75 9.94 -8.50
CA ASN A 182 -5.05 10.63 -8.59
C ASN A 182 -6.09 10.13 -7.58
N LEU A 183 -5.86 8.98 -6.94
CA LEU A 183 -6.81 8.36 -6.01
C LEU A 183 -7.02 9.25 -4.78
N PRO A 184 -8.24 9.70 -4.45
CA PRO A 184 -8.47 10.51 -3.27
C PRO A 184 -8.16 9.75 -1.98
N LEU A 185 -7.39 10.36 -1.06
CA LEU A 185 -7.16 9.77 0.27
C LEU A 185 -8.48 9.54 1.03
N SER A 186 -9.49 10.40 0.81
CA SER A 186 -10.83 10.21 1.37
C SER A 186 -11.50 8.91 0.90
N SER A 187 -11.14 8.40 -0.28
CA SER A 187 -11.65 7.13 -0.80
C SER A 187 -10.94 5.93 -0.19
N LEU A 188 -9.62 6.03 -0.02
CA LEU A 188 -8.82 5.05 0.72
C LEU A 188 -9.22 4.97 2.20
N ARG A 189 -9.50 6.10 2.85
CA ARG A 189 -9.95 6.19 4.25
C ARG A 189 -11.30 5.53 4.54
N ARG A 190 -12.04 5.09 3.51
CA ARG A 190 -13.25 4.26 3.67
C ARG A 190 -12.94 2.76 3.74
N LEU A 191 -11.72 2.36 3.40
CA LEU A 191 -11.30 0.96 3.33
C LEU A 191 -10.75 0.50 4.69
N PRO A 192 -11.30 -0.56 5.30
CA PRO A 192 -10.82 -1.09 6.58
C PRO A 192 -9.32 -1.40 6.62
N SER A 193 -8.73 -1.96 5.55
CA SER A 193 -7.30 -2.27 5.56
C SER A 193 -6.41 -1.03 5.46
N PHE A 194 -6.89 0.04 4.82
CA PHE A 194 -6.18 1.31 4.78
C PHE A 194 -6.27 2.05 6.12
N GLN A 195 -7.43 2.02 6.77
CA GLN A 195 -7.60 2.57 8.13
C GLN A 195 -6.64 1.89 9.11
N ALA A 196 -6.58 0.55 9.11
CA ALA A 196 -5.67 -0.19 9.97
C ALA A 196 -4.19 0.14 9.71
N PHE A 197 -3.83 0.42 8.45
CA PHE A 197 -2.49 0.90 8.10
C PHE A 197 -2.24 2.32 8.63
N GLU A 198 -3.15 3.28 8.40
CA GLU A 198 -3.01 4.65 8.93
C GLU A 198 -2.93 4.66 10.46
N GLU A 199 -3.74 3.86 11.16
CA GLU A 199 -3.69 3.72 12.62
C GLU A 199 -2.31 3.21 13.09
N SER A 200 -1.78 2.19 12.43
CA SER A 200 -0.45 1.65 12.74
C SER A 200 0.66 2.68 12.46
N LEU A 201 0.48 3.50 11.42
CA LEU A 201 1.42 4.56 11.07
C LEU A 201 1.37 5.72 12.07
N VAL A 202 0.18 6.14 12.53
CA VAL A 202 0.02 7.14 13.58
C VAL A 202 0.64 6.67 14.89
N HIS A 203 0.47 5.39 15.24
CA HIS A 203 1.14 4.80 16.40
C HIS A 203 2.67 4.90 16.28
N ALA A 204 3.23 4.51 15.14
CA ALA A 204 4.66 4.62 14.87
C ALA A 204 5.17 6.08 14.96
N LEU A 205 4.42 7.04 14.41
CA LEU A 205 4.77 8.47 14.50
C LEU A 205 4.71 8.99 15.95
N THR A 206 3.80 8.45 16.77
CA THR A 206 3.69 8.78 18.19
C THR A 206 4.87 8.21 18.98
N GLU A 207 5.27 6.96 18.72
CA GLU A 207 6.46 6.36 19.34
C GLU A 207 7.75 7.12 19.02
N LEU A 208 7.84 7.67 17.80
CA LEU A 208 8.94 8.52 17.36
C LEU A 208 8.87 9.95 17.95
N GLY A 209 7.80 10.28 18.68
CA GLY A 209 7.59 11.59 19.30
C GLY A 209 7.22 12.70 18.32
N TRP A 210 6.78 12.35 17.11
CA TRP A 210 6.44 13.33 16.08
C TRP A 210 5.03 13.86 16.26
N THR A 211 4.13 13.05 16.79
CA THR A 211 2.74 13.38 17.07
C THR A 211 2.46 13.21 18.55
N SER A 212 1.70 14.13 19.14
CA SER A 212 1.23 14.01 20.52
C SER A 212 -0.26 13.66 20.51
N TYR A 213 -0.58 12.38 20.41
CA TYR A 213 -1.92 11.90 20.80
C TYR A 213 -1.93 11.65 22.31
N ALA A 214 -2.78 12.39 23.02
CA ALA A 214 -3.25 12.08 24.36
C ALA A 214 -4.72 11.63 24.28
#